data_AF-A0A7C5XEJ4-F1
#
_entry.id   AF-A0A7C5XEJ4-F1
#
_cell.length_a   1.000
_cell.length_b   1.000
_cell.length_c   1.000
_cell.angle_alpha   90.00
_cell.angle_beta   90.00
_cell.angle_gamma   90.00
#
_symmetry.space_group_name_H-M   'P 1'
#
loop_
_entity.id
_entity.type
_entity.pdbx_description
1 polymer ?
#
loop_
_entity_poly.entity_id
_entity_poly.type
_entity_poly.pdbx_seq_one_letter_code
_entity_poly.pdbx_strand_id
1 'polypeptide(L)'
;MKNEMLNSMELSARELGMLKLMVDFFAEKPELTAKIESYTTAHYALLTTYSENFGIPIEDSLKVFEELQKKITEAEYVHVKAPEPIRKLLPLTTEELN
;
A
#
# COMPACT_ATOMS: atom_id res chain seq x y z
N MET A 1 16.02 16.01 27.33
CA MET A 1 15.27 14.91 26.69
C MET A 1 16.10 14.44 25.50
N LYS A 2 16.49 13.16 25.46
CA LYS A 2 17.02 12.56 24.22
C LYS A 2 15.84 12.51 23.24
N ASN A 3 15.96 13.16 22.09
CA ASN A 3 15.11 12.82 20.95
C ASN A 3 15.52 11.42 20.53
N GLU A 4 14.78 10.40 20.98
CA GLU A 4 14.85 9.10 20.32
C GLU A 4 14.34 9.33 18.90
N MET A 5 15.26 9.22 17.92
CA MET A 5 14.87 9.19 16.52
C MET A 5 14.01 7.94 16.35
N LEU A 6 12.70 8.16 16.22
CA LEU A 6 11.77 7.12 15.82
C LEU A 6 12.31 6.52 14.51
N ASN A 7 12.31 5.19 14.40
CA ASN A 7 12.76 4.51 13.18
C ASN A 7 11.73 4.68 12.05
N SER A 8 12.05 5.52 11.07
CA SER A 8 11.26 5.70 9.84
C SER A 8 11.65 4.66 8.78
N MET A 9 10.66 4.08 8.11
CA MET A 9 10.89 3.30 6.88
C MET A 9 10.52 4.09 5.61
N GLU A 10 11.37 4.01 4.59
CA GLU A 10 11.05 4.47 3.24
C GLU A 10 10.50 3.30 2.39
N LEU A 11 9.37 3.55 1.73
CA LEU A 11 8.69 2.59 0.86
C LEU A 11 9.04 2.87 -0.60
N SER A 12 9.41 1.82 -1.34
CA SER A 12 9.42 1.86 -2.80
C SER A 12 7.99 1.94 -3.35
N ALA A 13 7.84 2.31 -4.63
CA ALA A 13 6.54 2.35 -5.29
C ALA A 13 5.83 0.98 -5.29
N ARG A 14 6.58 -0.12 -5.38
CA ARG A 14 6.05 -1.49 -5.33
C ARG A 14 5.52 -1.84 -3.94
N GLU A 15 6.31 -1.56 -2.92
CA GLU A 15 5.93 -1.80 -1.52
C GLU A 15 4.72 -0.95 -1.11
N LEU A 16 4.65 0.31 -1.56
CA LEU A 16 3.48 1.17 -1.37
C LEU A 16 2.24 0.61 -2.10
N GLY A 17 2.43 0.06 -3.30
CA GLY A 17 1.37 -0.63 -4.05
C GLY A 17 0.84 -1.85 -3.31
N MET A 18 1.71 -2.66 -2.71
CA MET A 18 1.34 -3.82 -1.90
C MET A 18 0.59 -3.40 -0.63
N LEU A 19 1.07 -2.36 0.07
CA LEU A 19 0.41 -1.82 1.26
C LEU A 19 -1.00 -1.32 0.94
N LYS A 20 -1.17 -0.59 -0.17
CA LYS A 20 -2.49 -0.15 -0.64
C LYS A 20 -3.40 -1.34 -0.92
N LEU A 21 -2.89 -2.39 -1.57
CA LEU A 21 -3.66 -3.60 -1.84
C LEU A 21 -4.10 -4.29 -0.56
N MET A 22 -3.23 -4.42 0.44
CA MET A 22 -3.58 -4.97 1.75
C MET A 22 -4.69 -4.16 2.42
N VAL A 23 -4.58 -2.83 2.44
CA VAL A 23 -5.64 -1.96 2.96
C VAL A 23 -6.93 -2.16 2.19
N ASP A 24 -6.91 -2.12 0.86
CA ASP A 24 -8.10 -2.34 0.03
C ASP A 24 -8.74 -3.73 0.26
N PHE A 25 -7.90 -4.75 0.48
CA PHE A 25 -8.29 -6.15 0.69
C PHE A 25 -8.93 -6.37 2.07
N PHE A 26 -8.43 -5.72 3.12
CA PHE A 26 -8.97 -5.83 4.48
C PHE A 26 -10.04 -4.78 4.82
N ALA A 27 -10.04 -3.63 4.14
CA ALA A 27 -10.95 -2.53 4.45
C ALA A 27 -12.34 -2.74 3.85
N GLU A 28 -12.50 -3.04 2.55
CA GLU A 28 -13.83 -2.85 1.95
C GLU A 28 -14.09 -3.46 0.56
N LYS A 29 -13.23 -4.31 -0.03
CA LYS A 29 -13.48 -4.88 -1.38
C LYS A 29 -14.01 -6.32 -1.37
N PRO A 30 -15.34 -6.53 -1.38
CA PRO A 30 -15.94 -7.87 -1.40
C PRO A 30 -15.56 -8.71 -2.63
N GLU A 31 -15.16 -8.09 -3.75
CA GLU A 31 -14.69 -8.85 -4.93
C GLU A 31 -13.35 -9.57 -4.67
N LEU A 32 -12.50 -8.99 -3.82
CA LEU A 32 -11.27 -9.63 -3.38
C LEU A 32 -11.58 -10.72 -2.35
N THR A 33 -12.56 -10.49 -1.46
CA THR A 33 -13.08 -11.52 -0.54
C THR A 33 -13.65 -12.74 -1.28
N ALA A 34 -14.36 -12.52 -2.39
CA ALA A 34 -14.90 -13.59 -3.23
C ALA A 34 -13.79 -14.46 -3.88
N LYS A 35 -12.61 -13.88 -4.19
CA LYS A 35 -11.43 -14.67 -4.61
C LYS A 35 -10.81 -15.47 -3.45
N ILE A 36 -10.95 -15.03 -2.20
CA ILE A 36 -10.42 -15.76 -1.02
C ILE A 36 -11.15 -17.08 -0.80
N GLU A 37 -12.47 -17.12 -1.03
CA GLU A 37 -13.28 -18.31 -0.80
C GLU A 37 -12.88 -19.50 -1.71
N SER A 38 -12.18 -19.23 -2.82
CA SER A 38 -11.68 -20.25 -3.76
C SER A 38 -10.20 -20.61 -3.62
N TYR A 39 -9.40 -19.83 -2.88
CA TYR A 39 -7.95 -20.03 -2.77
C TYR A 39 -7.53 -20.28 -1.33
N THR A 40 -6.76 -21.33 -1.11
CA THR A 40 -6.13 -21.66 0.17
C THR A 40 -5.31 -20.47 0.69
N THR A 41 -5.87 -19.78 1.70
CA THR A 41 -5.32 -18.67 2.52
C THR A 41 -5.33 -17.27 1.89
N ALA A 42 -5.74 -16.27 2.68
CA ALA A 42 -5.73 -14.84 2.32
C ALA A 42 -4.36 -14.35 1.81
N HIS A 43 -3.28 -14.95 2.29
CA HIS A 43 -1.92 -14.73 1.81
C HIS A 43 -1.77 -15.03 0.31
N TYR A 44 -2.23 -16.20 -0.14
CA TYR A 44 -2.16 -16.57 -1.55
C TYR A 44 -3.05 -15.68 -2.44
N ALA A 45 -4.25 -15.34 -1.95
CA ALA A 45 -5.15 -14.45 -2.67
C ALA A 45 -4.56 -13.03 -2.85
N LEU A 46 -3.89 -12.51 -1.81
CA LEU A 46 -3.18 -11.24 -1.86
C LEU A 46 -2.03 -11.27 -2.88
N LEU A 47 -1.18 -12.30 -2.81
CA LEU A 47 -0.04 -12.44 -3.73
C LEU A 47 -0.49 -12.59 -5.19
N THR A 48 -1.53 -13.38 -5.43
CA THR A 48 -2.11 -13.58 -6.77
C THR A 48 -2.68 -12.26 -7.31
N THR A 49 -3.44 -11.54 -6.49
CA THR A 49 -4.02 -10.25 -6.89
C THR A 49 -2.92 -9.21 -7.18
N TYR A 50 -1.86 -9.17 -6.39
CA TYR A 50 -0.73 -8.28 -6.63
C TYR A 50 0.00 -8.64 -7.93
N SER A 51 0.28 -9.93 -8.13
CA SER A 51 0.89 -10.47 -9.36
C SER A 51 0.09 -10.07 -10.60
N GLU A 52 -1.24 -10.25 -10.58
CA GLU A 52 -2.14 -9.89 -11.67
C GLU A 52 -2.16 -8.37 -11.94
N ASN A 53 -2.31 -7.55 -10.90
CA ASN A 53 -2.44 -6.09 -11.04
C ASN A 53 -1.16 -5.41 -11.54
N PHE A 54 0.00 -5.96 -11.19
CA PHE A 54 1.30 -5.38 -11.52
C PHE A 54 2.04 -6.14 -12.64
N GLY A 55 1.46 -7.23 -13.15
CA GLY A 55 2.01 -8.01 -14.26
C GLY A 55 3.36 -8.65 -13.95
N ILE A 56 3.58 -9.08 -12.71
CA ILE A 56 4.83 -9.72 -12.27
C ILE A 56 4.60 -11.17 -11.82
N PRO A 57 5.60 -12.05 -11.86
CA PRO A 57 5.48 -13.42 -11.34
C PRO A 57 5.06 -13.48 -9.87
N ILE A 58 4.42 -14.57 -9.46
CA ILE A 58 3.95 -14.75 -8.08
C ILE A 58 5.13 -14.87 -7.11
N GLU A 59 6.26 -15.42 -7.55
CA GLU A 59 7.49 -15.54 -6.78
C GLU A 59 8.09 -14.16 -6.49
N ASP A 60 7.99 -13.23 -7.44
CA ASP A 60 8.45 -11.86 -7.24
C ASP A 60 7.46 -11.05 -6.40
N SER A 61 6.17 -11.38 -6.46
CA SER A 61 5.15 -10.83 -5.56
C SER A 61 5.40 -11.26 -4.10
N LEU A 62 5.81 -12.51 -3.88
CA LEU A 62 6.18 -13.03 -2.57
C LEU A 62 7.37 -12.26 -1.98
N LYS A 63 8.42 -12.02 -2.78
CA LYS A 63 9.58 -11.24 -2.33
C LYS A 63 9.18 -9.83 -1.88
N VAL A 64 8.35 -9.14 -2.66
CA VAL A 64 7.86 -7.80 -2.29
C VAL A 64 7.05 -7.85 -0.99
N PHE A 65 6.24 -8.89 -0.79
CA PHE A 65 5.49 -9.08 0.44
C PHE A 65 6.40 -9.31 1.65
N GLU A 66 7.37 -10.22 1.55
CA GLU A 66 8.32 -10.54 2.64
C GLU A 66 9.19 -9.34 3.00
N GLU A 67 9.70 -8.61 2.00
CA GLU A 67 10.48 -7.37 2.22
C GLU A 67 9.65 -6.30 2.94
N LEU A 68 8.41 -6.08 2.49
CA LEU A 68 7.49 -5.15 3.12
C LEU A 68 7.14 -5.58 4.55
N GLN A 69 6.83 -6.86 4.77
CA GLN A 69 6.48 -7.39 6.08
C GLN A 69 7.61 -7.19 7.08
N LYS A 70 8.86 -7.45 6.66
CA LYS A 70 10.04 -7.19 7.49
C LYS A 70 10.12 -5.71 7.88
N LYS A 71 9.99 -4.80 6.91
CA LYS A 71 10.05 -3.36 7.17
C LYS A 71 8.94 -2.88 8.11
N ILE A 72 7.70 -3.34 7.93
CA ILE A 72 6.57 -2.96 8.78
C ILE A 72 6.75 -3.47 10.21
N THR A 73 7.24 -4.71 10.37
CA THR A 73 7.41 -5.32 11.71
C THR A 73 8.44 -4.57 12.55
N GLU A 74 9.46 -4.00 11.92
CA GLU A 74 10.54 -3.27 12.58
C GLU A 74 10.26 -1.75 12.70
N ALA A 75 9.24 -1.22 12.01
CA ALA A 75 8.98 0.21 11.93
C ALA A 75 7.98 0.69 13.00
N GLU A 76 8.30 1.82 13.62
CA GLU A 76 7.39 2.50 14.55
C GLU A 76 6.38 3.41 13.82
N TYR A 77 6.73 3.89 12.63
CA TYR A 77 5.87 4.72 11.77
C TYR A 77 6.32 4.66 10.31
N VAL A 78 5.37 4.98 9.41
CA VAL A 78 5.60 5.07 7.97
C VAL A 78 5.50 6.52 7.54
N HIS A 79 6.51 7.03 6.85
CA HIS A 79 6.49 8.36 6.24
C HIS A 79 6.31 8.22 4.73
N VAL A 80 5.17 8.65 4.20
CA VAL A 80 4.90 8.66 2.76
C VAL A 80 4.98 10.11 2.27
N LYS A 81 5.96 10.40 1.43
CA LYS A 81 6.02 11.68 0.70
C LYS A 81 4.98 11.66 -0.40
N ALA A 82 3.86 12.34 -0.17
CA ALA A 82 2.93 12.63 -1.25
C ALA A 82 3.61 13.59 -2.24
N PRO A 83 3.42 13.40 -3.57
CA PRO A 83 3.84 14.41 -4.53
C PRO A 83 3.19 15.75 -4.13
N GLU A 84 3.96 16.84 -4.19
CA GLU A 84 3.36 18.16 -4.02
C GLU A 84 2.23 18.29 -5.05
N PRO A 85 1.03 18.73 -4.64
CA PRO A 85 -0.07 18.84 -5.57
C PRO A 85 0.35 19.75 -6.72
N ILE A 86 0.22 19.25 -7.95
CA ILE A 86 0.67 19.92 -9.20
C ILE A 86 0.08 21.32 -9.33
N ARG A 87 -1.05 21.56 -8.65
CA ARG A 87 -1.56 22.90 -8.37
C ARG A 87 -1.41 23.13 -6.88
N LYS A 88 -0.79 24.25 -6.48
CA LYS A 88 -1.08 24.85 -5.17
C LYS A 88 -2.60 24.77 -5.01
N LEU A 89 -3.07 24.09 -3.96
CA LEU A 89 -4.49 24.10 -3.59
C LEU A 89 -4.83 25.53 -3.22
N LEU A 90 -5.05 26.36 -4.24
CA LEU A 90 -5.65 27.66 -4.09
C LEU A 90 -7.10 27.38 -3.74
N PRO A 91 -7.64 28.03 -2.70
CA PRO A 91 -9.07 27.95 -2.44
C PRO A 91 -9.81 28.32 -3.73
N LEU A 92 -10.77 27.47 -4.14
CA LEU A 92 -11.63 27.74 -5.30
C LEU A 92 -12.26 29.12 -5.10
N THR A 93 -12.21 29.94 -6.14
CA THR A 93 -12.88 31.24 -6.10
C THR A 93 -14.39 31.03 -6.19
N THR A 94 -15.18 31.94 -5.62
CA THR A 94 -16.65 31.87 -5.61
C THR A 94 -17.26 31.82 -7.02
N GLU A 95 -16.50 32.22 -8.04
CA GLU A 95 -16.86 32.18 -9.46
C GLU A 95 -16.74 30.76 -10.05
N GLU A 96 -15.86 29.91 -9.52
CA GLU A 96 -15.69 28.51 -9.95
C GLU A 96 -16.68 27.55 -9.28
N LEU A 97 -17.43 28.03 -8.27
CA LEU A 97 -18.47 27.29 -7.56
C LEU A 97 -19.87 27.41 -8.19
N ASN A 98 -20.05 28.28 -9.20
CA ASN A 98 -21.34 28.53 -9.86
C ASN A 98 -21.38 28.01 -11.30
#